data_AF-A0AA92TXZ2-F1
#
_entry.id   AF-A0AA92TXZ2-F1
#
_cell.length_a   1.000
_cell.length_b   1.000
_cell.length_c   1.000
_cell.angle_alpha   90.00
_cell.angle_beta   90.00
_cell.angle_gamma   90.00
#
_symmetry.space_group_name_H-M   'P 1'
#
loop_
_entity.id
_entity.type
_entity.pdbx_description
1 polymer ?
#
loop_
_entity_poly.entity_id
_entity_poly.type
_entity_poly.pdbx_seq_one_letter_code
_entity_poly.pdbx_strand_id
1 'polypeptide(L)'
;MYKKVLAYLALSLGIAEVVVILVSWLLTAAMPESFTHSLTSPEGIRWFMGHFVDHLTSVWLVWLVLISITIGVVKQSRVLHFDHTQYRQRTALRLMLIELCISAGIMLALTLLPHAILLNAVGTLFPGPFTHSLIPYICFSVMVMGMSYGIMSESIKGISQVYDAMNQGIRLLSPCFLFYILVMQLYTSILYVME
;
A
#
# COMPACT_ATOMS: atom_id res chain seq x y z
N MET A 1 -9.84 -0.50 -24.09
CA MET A 1 -11.12 -0.50 -23.34
C MET A 1 -10.91 -0.16 -21.85
N TYR A 2 -10.03 -0.86 -21.13
CA TYR A 2 -9.75 -0.65 -19.69
C TYR A 2 -9.44 0.81 -19.29
N LYS A 3 -8.57 1.54 -20.01
CA LYS A 3 -8.25 2.94 -19.68
C LYS A 3 -9.47 3.86 -19.69
N LYS A 4 -10.43 3.64 -20.60
CA LYS A 4 -11.67 4.42 -20.65
C LYS A 4 -12.54 4.12 -19.42
N VAL A 5 -12.65 2.84 -19.04
CA VAL A 5 -13.37 2.43 -17.83
C VAL A 5 -12.77 3.07 -16.58
N LEU A 6 -11.44 3.01 -16.42
CA LEU A 6 -10.76 3.69 -15.31
C LEU A 6 -11.02 5.20 -15.29
N ALA A 7 -10.98 5.85 -16.46
CA ALA A 7 -11.25 7.28 -16.55
C ALA A 7 -12.69 7.62 -16.14
N TYR A 8 -13.68 6.84 -16.58
CA TYR A 8 -15.08 7.04 -16.16
C TYR A 8 -15.27 6.78 -14.67
N LEU A 9 -14.61 5.78 -14.10
CA LEU A 9 -14.65 5.52 -12.66
C LEU A 9 -14.04 6.67 -11.85
N ALA A 10 -12.85 7.14 -12.23
CA ALA A 10 -12.21 8.27 -11.57
C ALA A 10 -13.06 9.55 -11.68
N LEU A 11 -13.65 9.80 -12.86
CA LEU A 11 -14.59 10.91 -13.06
C LEU A 11 -15.82 10.78 -12.17
N SER A 12 -16.40 9.59 -12.06
CA SER A 12 -17.57 9.35 -11.22
C SER A 12 -17.29 9.60 -9.74
N LEU A 13 -16.11 9.23 -9.25
CA LEU A 13 -15.68 9.53 -7.88
C LEU A 13 -15.51 11.04 -7.66
N GLY A 14 -14.90 11.75 -8.62
CA GLY A 14 -14.80 13.21 -8.56
C GLY A 14 -16.15 13.91 -8.57
N ILE A 15 -17.10 13.45 -9.38
CA ILE A 15 -18.47 13.96 -9.40
C ILE A 15 -19.17 13.65 -8.06
N ALA A 16 -19.01 12.44 -7.54
CA ALA A 16 -19.57 12.05 -6.25
C ALA A 16 -19.08 12.96 -5.13
N GLU A 17 -17.79 13.35 -5.12
CA GLU A 17 -17.25 14.28 -4.14
C GLU A 17 -17.92 15.65 -4.21
N VAL A 18 -18.06 16.21 -5.41
CA VAL A 18 -18.78 17.48 -5.61
C VAL A 18 -20.23 17.37 -5.14
N VAL A 19 -20.89 16.24 -5.43
CA VAL A 19 -22.26 15.99 -4.98
C VAL A 19 -22.31 15.93 -3.45
N VAL A 20 -21.39 15.24 -2.77
CA VAL A 20 -21.35 15.19 -1.30
C VAL A 20 -21.17 16.58 -0.70
N ILE A 21 -20.28 17.41 -1.26
CA ILE A 21 -20.10 18.80 -0.81
C ILE A 21 -21.41 19.59 -0.94
N LEU A 22 -22.08 19.54 -2.09
CA LEU A 22 -23.34 20.27 -2.32
C LEU A 22 -24.50 19.73 -1.47
N VAL A 23 -24.59 18.41 -1.33
CA VAL A 23 -25.62 17.75 -0.52
C VAL A 23 -25.42 18.05 0.96
N SER A 24 -24.18 18.11 1.45
CA SER A 24 -23.90 18.46 2.85
C SER A 24 -24.48 19.84 3.20
N TRP A 25 -24.35 20.81 2.31
CA TRP A 25 -24.95 22.13 2.47
C TRP A 25 -26.48 22.08 2.47
N LEU A 26 -27.06 21.37 1.50
CA LEU A 26 -28.52 21.26 1.39
C LEU A 26 -29.15 20.54 2.59
N LEU A 27 -28.51 19.49 3.08
CA LEU A 27 -28.97 18.72 4.24
C LEU A 27 -28.94 19.56 5.51
N THR A 28 -27.85 20.27 5.79
CA THR A 28 -27.77 21.18 6.94
C THR A 28 -28.79 22.33 6.85
N ALA A 29 -29.11 22.79 5.63
CA ALA A 29 -30.14 23.82 5.43
C ALA A 29 -31.58 23.30 5.58
N ALA A 30 -31.85 22.06 5.15
CA ALA A 30 -33.20 21.49 5.12
C ALA A 30 -33.58 20.73 6.40
N MET A 31 -32.61 20.05 7.03
CA MET A 31 -32.80 19.19 8.20
C MET A 31 -31.68 19.42 9.24
N PRO A 32 -31.66 20.60 9.89
CA PRO A 32 -30.59 20.97 10.82
C PRO A 32 -30.54 20.10 12.09
N GLU A 33 -31.65 19.46 12.46
CA GLU A 33 -31.74 18.57 13.63
C GLU A 33 -31.02 17.23 13.41
N SER A 34 -30.90 16.76 12.16
CA SER A 34 -30.27 15.47 11.84
C SER A 34 -28.90 15.60 11.17
N PHE A 35 -28.56 16.78 10.64
CA PHE A 35 -27.28 17.06 9.97
C PHE A 35 -26.71 18.39 10.44
N THR A 36 -25.78 18.35 11.38
CA THR A 36 -25.15 19.54 11.96
C THR A 36 -23.91 19.99 11.20
N HIS A 37 -23.25 19.09 10.47
CA HIS A 37 -21.98 19.35 9.80
C HIS A 37 -22.14 19.55 8.28
N SER A 38 -21.70 20.71 7.81
CA SER A 38 -21.64 21.04 6.38
C SER A 38 -20.20 21.30 5.95
N LEU A 39 -19.77 20.68 4.84
CA LEU A 39 -18.43 20.87 4.27
C LEU A 39 -18.23 22.28 3.73
N THR A 40 -19.30 22.99 3.36
CA THR A 40 -19.21 24.38 2.87
C THR A 40 -19.16 25.41 3.99
N SER A 41 -19.37 25.00 5.24
CA SER A 41 -19.26 25.89 6.39
C SER A 41 -17.79 26.29 6.62
N PRO A 42 -17.51 27.41 7.30
CA PRO A 42 -16.14 27.79 7.66
C PRO A 42 -15.40 26.71 8.45
N GLU A 43 -16.11 25.95 9.28
CA GLU A 43 -15.57 24.81 10.03
C GLU A 43 -15.27 23.63 9.10
N GLY A 44 -16.21 23.26 8.23
CA GLY A 44 -16.05 22.20 7.24
C GLY A 44 -14.90 22.44 6.27
N ILE A 45 -14.73 23.68 5.78
CA ILE A 45 -13.60 24.04 4.91
C ILE A 45 -12.27 23.92 5.66
N ARG A 46 -12.20 24.39 6.92
CA ARG A 46 -10.99 24.25 7.75
C ARG A 46 -10.66 22.79 8.02
N TRP A 47 -11.68 22.00 8.35
CA TRP A 47 -11.52 20.57 8.59
C TRP A 47 -11.02 19.85 7.32
N PHE A 48 -11.67 20.08 6.18
CA PHE A 48 -11.33 19.46 4.90
C PHE A 48 -9.91 19.79 4.46
N MET A 49 -9.52 21.07 4.53
CA MET A 49 -8.18 21.51 4.12
C MET A 49 -7.12 21.13 5.15
N GLY A 50 -7.45 21.18 6.44
CA GLY A 50 -6.54 20.89 7.55
C GLY A 50 -6.17 19.42 7.67
N HIS A 51 -7.13 18.51 7.46
CA HIS A 51 -6.92 17.06 7.63
C HIS A 51 -6.65 16.32 6.31
N PHE A 52 -6.60 17.03 5.17
CA PHE A 52 -6.41 16.42 3.84
C PHE A 52 -5.19 15.48 3.81
N VAL A 53 -4.05 15.93 4.34
CA VAL A 53 -2.82 15.14 4.36
C VAL A 53 -2.94 13.97 5.33
N ASP A 54 -3.57 14.17 6.49
CA ASP A 54 -3.70 13.15 7.53
C ASP A 54 -4.57 11.98 7.05
N HIS A 55 -5.65 12.28 6.33
CA HIS A 55 -6.52 11.25 5.73
C HIS A 55 -5.81 10.44 4.65
N LEU A 56 -4.96 11.09 3.85
CA LEU A 56 -4.17 10.40 2.82
C LEU A 56 -3.02 9.59 3.41
N THR A 57 -2.42 10.05 4.50
CA THR A 57 -1.26 9.44 5.16
C THR A 57 -1.69 8.29 6.07
N SER A 58 -2.25 7.24 5.48
CA SER A 58 -2.68 6.04 6.21
C SER A 58 -1.74 4.86 6.00
N VAL A 59 -1.84 3.87 6.89
CA VAL A 59 -1.13 2.57 6.77
C VAL A 59 -1.39 1.90 5.41
N TRP A 60 -2.57 2.11 4.83
CA TRP A 60 -2.95 1.56 3.52
C TRP A 60 -2.11 2.14 2.38
N LEU A 61 -1.81 3.45 2.42
CA LEU A 61 -0.95 4.07 1.42
C LEU A 61 0.46 3.48 1.48
N VAL A 62 1.00 3.30 2.70
CA VAL A 62 2.33 2.70 2.91
C VAL A 62 2.36 1.28 2.35
N TRP A 63 1.34 0.46 2.64
CA TRP A 63 1.26 -0.89 2.09
C TRP A 63 1.17 -0.89 0.56
N LEU A 64 0.37 0.01 -0.02
CA LEU A 64 0.23 0.15 -1.46
C LEU A 64 1.57 0.53 -2.12
N VAL A 65 2.34 1.44 -1.52
CA VAL A 65 3.69 1.80 -1.98
C VAL A 65 4.61 0.57 -1.94
N LEU A 66 4.71 -0.10 -0.80
CA LEU A 66 5.65 -1.22 -0.61
C LEU A 66 5.32 -2.39 -1.53
N ILE A 67 4.03 -2.78 -1.60
CA ILE A 67 3.56 -3.83 -2.49
C ILE A 67 3.87 -3.46 -3.95
N SER A 68 3.70 -2.19 -4.33
CA SER A 68 3.96 -1.77 -5.70
C SER A 68 5.42 -1.98 -6.11
N ILE A 69 6.36 -1.60 -5.25
CA ILE A 69 7.79 -1.77 -5.48
C ILE A 69 8.13 -3.27 -5.54
N THR A 70 7.63 -4.07 -4.60
CA THR A 70 7.86 -5.52 -4.55
C THR A 70 7.37 -6.22 -5.83
N ILE A 71 6.19 -5.86 -6.35
CA ILE A 71 5.66 -6.42 -7.60
C ILE A 71 6.58 -6.12 -8.78
N GLY A 72 7.13 -4.91 -8.85
CA GLY A 72 8.09 -4.51 -9.88
C GLY A 72 9.34 -5.38 -9.86
N VAL A 73 9.94 -5.56 -8.67
CA VAL A 73 11.11 -6.41 -8.47
C VAL A 73 10.84 -7.88 -8.82
N VAL A 74 9.71 -8.45 -8.38
CA VAL A 74 9.33 -9.84 -8.68
C VAL A 74 9.11 -10.07 -10.18
N LYS A 75 8.53 -9.09 -10.88
CA LYS A 75 8.35 -9.19 -12.34
C LYS A 75 9.67 -9.13 -13.09
N GLN A 76 10.53 -8.19 -12.74
CA GLN A 76 11.81 -8.00 -13.43
C GLN A 76 12.81 -9.12 -13.10
N SER A 77 12.75 -9.70 -11.90
CA SER A 77 13.57 -10.85 -11.52
C SER A 77 13.20 -12.13 -12.30
N ARG A 78 12.02 -12.17 -12.93
CA ARG A 78 11.49 -13.34 -13.67
C ARG A 78 11.45 -14.62 -12.85
N VAL A 79 11.42 -14.52 -11.52
CA VAL A 79 11.36 -15.68 -10.63
C VAL A 79 10.13 -16.57 -10.89
N LEU A 80 9.04 -15.98 -11.37
CA LEU A 80 7.81 -16.70 -11.73
C LEU A 80 7.89 -17.49 -13.04
N HIS A 81 8.84 -17.17 -13.93
CA HIS A 81 9.02 -17.83 -15.24
C HIS A 81 10.32 -18.64 -15.27
N PHE A 82 10.60 -19.34 -14.18
CA PHE A 82 11.86 -20.05 -14.02
C PHE A 82 11.89 -21.34 -14.86
N ASP A 83 13.06 -21.64 -15.42
CA ASP A 83 13.37 -22.83 -16.20
C ASP A 83 14.36 -23.69 -15.42
N HIS A 84 13.90 -24.88 -15.02
CA HIS A 84 14.67 -25.85 -14.25
C HIS A 84 15.92 -26.37 -14.96
N THR A 85 16.07 -26.16 -16.28
CA THR A 85 17.22 -26.65 -17.04
C THR A 85 18.46 -25.79 -16.82
N GLN A 86 18.30 -24.51 -16.43
CA GLN A 86 19.42 -23.59 -16.26
C GLN A 86 20.04 -23.72 -14.87
N TYR A 87 21.31 -24.14 -14.82
CA TYR A 87 22.09 -24.27 -13.57
C TYR A 87 22.07 -22.99 -12.72
N ARG A 88 22.17 -21.83 -13.37
CA ARG A 88 22.20 -20.52 -12.72
C ARG A 88 20.91 -20.22 -11.95
N GLN A 89 19.77 -20.54 -12.55
CA GLN A 89 18.46 -20.34 -11.91
C GLN A 89 18.27 -21.28 -10.72
N ARG A 90 18.77 -22.52 -10.79
CA ARG A 90 18.77 -23.43 -9.63
C ARG A 90 19.59 -22.90 -8.45
N THR A 91 20.78 -22.36 -8.72
CA THR A 91 21.62 -21.74 -7.68
C THR A 91 20.96 -20.49 -7.11
N ALA A 92 20.35 -19.66 -7.95
CA ALA A 92 19.60 -18.48 -7.53
C ALA A 92 18.38 -18.85 -6.65
N LEU A 93 17.64 -19.91 -7.00
CA LEU A 93 16.52 -20.43 -6.19
C LEU A 93 16.99 -20.94 -4.83
N ARG A 94 18.14 -21.64 -4.77
CA ARG A 94 18.71 -22.07 -3.48
C ARG A 94 19.07 -20.88 -2.60
N LEU A 95 19.68 -19.84 -3.16
CA LEU A 95 19.97 -18.61 -2.43
C LEU A 95 18.69 -17.94 -1.90
N MET A 96 17.67 -17.83 -2.75
CA MET A 96 16.36 -17.29 -2.38
C MET A 96 15.72 -18.06 -1.21
N LEU A 97 15.81 -19.40 -1.22
CA LEU A 97 15.32 -20.24 -0.13
C LEU A 97 16.11 -20.03 1.16
N ILE A 98 17.43 -19.84 1.08
CA ILE A 98 18.27 -19.53 2.24
C ILE A 98 17.87 -18.18 2.83
N GLU A 99 17.70 -17.14 2.00
CA GLU A 99 17.23 -15.82 2.43
C GLU A 99 15.84 -15.90 3.07
N LEU A 100 14.95 -16.75 2.54
CA LEU A 100 13.64 -17.01 3.12
C LEU A 100 13.76 -17.62 4.51
N CYS A 101 14.57 -18.66 4.68
CA CYS A 101 14.80 -19.28 5.98
C CYS A 101 15.42 -18.29 6.98
N ILE A 102 16.36 -17.46 6.55
CA ILE A 102 16.98 -16.42 7.40
C ILE A 102 15.93 -15.39 7.83
N SER A 103 15.12 -14.87 6.89
CA SER A 103 14.06 -13.91 7.22
C SER A 103 13.02 -14.50 8.17
N ALA A 104 12.52 -15.71 7.89
CA ALA A 104 11.60 -16.41 8.78
C ALA A 104 12.23 -16.65 10.16
N GLY A 105 13.51 -17.03 10.21
CA GLY A 105 14.26 -17.21 11.45
C GLY A 105 14.38 -15.92 12.26
N ILE A 106 14.68 -14.78 11.61
CA ILE A 106 14.71 -13.46 12.25
C ILE A 106 13.33 -13.10 12.82
N MET A 107 12.27 -13.28 12.02
CA MET A 107 10.92 -12.97 12.47
C MET A 107 10.51 -13.84 13.67
N LEU A 108 10.80 -15.14 13.60
CA LEU A 108 10.54 -16.08 14.69
C LEU A 108 11.33 -15.71 15.94
N ALA A 109 12.62 -15.40 15.82
CA ALA A 109 13.45 -14.97 16.94
C ALA A 109 12.88 -13.70 17.61
N LEU A 110 12.45 -12.71 16.84
CA LEU A 110 11.86 -11.48 17.39
C LEU A 110 10.48 -11.71 18.05
N THR A 111 9.77 -12.78 17.69
CA THR A 111 8.45 -13.13 18.28
C THR A 111 8.51 -14.11 19.46
N LEU A 112 9.43 -15.08 19.44
CA LEU A 112 9.44 -16.22 20.36
C LEU A 112 10.47 -16.11 21.49
N LEU A 113 11.47 -15.24 21.36
CA LEU A 113 12.44 -15.05 22.44
C LEU A 113 11.75 -14.41 23.65
N PRO A 114 12.06 -14.84 24.89
CA PRO A 114 11.42 -14.35 26.11
C PRO A 114 11.65 -12.86 26.39
N HIS A 115 12.54 -12.20 25.65
CA HIS A 115 12.65 -10.74 25.56
C HIS A 115 12.03 -10.26 24.23
N ALA A 116 10.77 -10.59 23.96
CA ALA A 116 10.13 -10.32 22.68
C ALA A 116 9.92 -8.81 22.49
N ILE A 117 10.89 -8.16 21.83
CA ILE A 117 10.91 -6.71 21.56
C ILE A 117 9.68 -6.26 20.74
N LEU A 118 9.06 -7.18 19.98
CA LEU A 118 7.87 -6.91 19.17
C LEU A 118 6.54 -7.31 19.84
N LEU A 119 6.57 -7.91 21.04
CA LEU A 119 5.35 -8.13 21.82
C LEU A 119 4.86 -6.79 22.38
N ASN A 120 3.55 -6.58 22.36
CA ASN A 120 2.95 -5.45 23.07
C ASN A 120 3.25 -5.58 24.58
N ALA A 121 3.17 -4.49 25.36
CA ALA A 121 3.48 -4.48 26.80
C ALA A 121 2.68 -5.50 27.64
N VAL A 122 1.60 -6.05 27.08
CA VAL A 122 0.70 -7.05 27.67
C VAL A 122 1.03 -8.49 27.23
N GLY A 123 1.98 -8.68 26.32
CA GLY A 123 2.36 -9.98 25.77
C GLY A 123 1.45 -10.53 24.66
N THR A 124 0.54 -9.69 24.13
CA THR A 124 -0.33 -10.06 23.01
C THR A 124 0.32 -9.73 21.67
N LEU A 125 0.20 -10.65 20.71
CA LEU A 125 0.67 -10.44 19.33
C LEU A 125 -0.28 -9.53 18.52
N PHE A 126 -1.57 -9.49 18.87
CA PHE A 126 -2.61 -8.71 18.19
C PHE A 126 -3.47 -7.95 19.22
N PRO A 127 -3.75 -6.65 19.02
CA PRO A 127 -3.06 -5.69 18.15
C PRO A 127 -1.70 -5.27 18.74
N GLY A 128 -0.68 -5.09 17.90
CA GLY A 128 0.66 -4.71 18.37
C GLY A 128 1.65 -4.35 17.26
N PRO A 129 2.89 -3.96 17.61
CA PRO A 129 3.94 -3.58 16.65
C PRO A 129 4.22 -4.66 15.59
N PHE A 130 4.06 -5.94 15.96
CA PHE A 130 4.15 -7.08 15.06
C PHE A 130 3.18 -6.98 13.87
N THR A 131 1.91 -6.63 14.11
CA THR A 131 0.86 -6.65 13.08
C THR A 131 1.01 -5.49 12.10
N HIS A 132 1.45 -4.33 12.60
CA HIS A 132 1.73 -3.16 11.78
C HIS A 132 2.98 -3.33 10.91
N SER A 133 3.99 -4.08 11.39
CA SER A 133 5.25 -4.30 10.68
C SER A 133 5.25 -5.53 9.77
N LEU A 134 4.27 -6.44 9.91
CA LEU A 134 4.22 -7.69 9.16
C LEU A 134 4.24 -7.49 7.64
N ILE A 135 3.35 -6.65 7.10
CA ILE A 135 3.27 -6.40 5.65
C ILE A 135 4.54 -5.70 5.14
N PRO A 136 5.03 -4.63 5.78
CA PRO A 136 6.31 -4.03 5.41
C PRO A 136 7.47 -5.02 5.42
N TYR A 137 7.53 -5.89 6.43
CA TYR A 137 8.56 -6.91 6.56
C TYR A 137 8.52 -7.93 5.42
N ILE A 138 7.33 -8.46 5.10
CA ILE A 138 7.15 -9.39 3.97
C ILE A 138 7.56 -8.72 2.66
N CYS A 139 7.14 -7.47 2.42
CA CYS A 139 7.48 -6.73 1.20
C CYS A 139 9.00 -6.56 1.07
N PHE A 140 9.67 -6.20 2.17
CA PHE A 140 11.13 -6.07 2.22
C PHE A 140 11.83 -7.41 1.95
N SER A 141 11.40 -8.48 2.63
CA SER A 141 11.96 -9.83 2.51
C SER A 141 11.86 -10.34 1.06
N VAL A 142 10.67 -10.24 0.44
CA VAL A 142 10.44 -10.63 -0.95
C VAL A 142 11.24 -9.76 -1.92
N MET A 143 11.40 -8.47 -1.62
CA MET A 143 12.19 -7.56 -2.45
C MET A 143 13.67 -7.97 -2.46
N VAL A 144 14.27 -8.26 -1.29
CA VAL A 144 15.65 -8.76 -1.17
C VAL A 144 15.81 -10.06 -1.96
N MET A 145 14.91 -11.02 -1.74
CA MET A 145 14.89 -12.29 -2.47
C MET A 145 14.80 -12.12 -3.99
N GLY A 146 13.90 -11.25 -4.45
CA GLY A 146 13.72 -10.98 -5.88
C GLY A 146 14.95 -10.33 -6.51
N MET A 147 15.61 -9.41 -5.80
CA MET A 147 16.86 -8.80 -6.27
C MET A 147 18.00 -9.81 -6.32
N SER A 148 18.24 -10.57 -5.25
CA SER A 148 19.27 -11.61 -5.18
C SER A 148 19.08 -12.66 -6.27
N TYR A 149 17.83 -13.12 -6.48
CA TYR A 149 17.50 -14.04 -7.55
C TYR A 149 17.79 -13.43 -8.94
N GLY A 150 17.33 -12.19 -9.17
CA GLY A 150 17.48 -11.53 -10.48
C GLY A 150 18.93 -11.27 -10.86
N ILE A 151 19.77 -10.92 -9.88
CA ILE A 151 21.21 -10.70 -10.10
C ILE A 151 21.90 -12.05 -10.39
N MET A 152 21.65 -13.08 -9.58
CA MET A 152 22.31 -14.39 -9.72
C MET A 152 21.88 -15.13 -11.00
N SER A 153 20.60 -15.02 -11.38
CA SER A 153 20.05 -15.56 -12.63
C SER A 153 20.37 -14.71 -13.86
N GLU A 154 21.03 -13.56 -13.68
CA GLU A 154 21.38 -12.62 -14.74
C GLU A 154 20.19 -11.97 -15.46
N SER A 155 18.99 -12.03 -14.86
CA SER A 155 17.82 -11.32 -15.34
C SER A 155 17.91 -9.81 -15.07
N ILE A 156 18.64 -9.43 -14.01
CA ILE A 156 18.96 -8.05 -13.62
C ILE A 156 20.48 -7.90 -13.67
N LYS A 157 20.99 -7.16 -14.66
CA LYS A 157 22.42 -7.09 -14.99
C LYS A 157 23.16 -5.89 -14.40
N GLY A 158 22.46 -4.99 -13.71
CA GLY A 158 23.10 -3.81 -13.14
C GLY A 158 22.17 -2.97 -12.27
N ILE A 159 22.76 -1.99 -11.58
CA ILE A 159 22.06 -1.13 -10.62
C ILE A 159 20.93 -0.32 -11.27
N SER A 160 21.10 0.11 -12.52
CA SER A 160 20.04 0.80 -13.27
C SER A 160 18.81 -0.08 -13.45
N GLN A 161 19.00 -1.38 -13.72
CA GLN A 161 17.88 -2.31 -13.87
C GLN A 161 17.20 -2.63 -12.53
N VAL A 162 17.92 -2.54 -11.41
CA VAL A 162 17.32 -2.63 -10.07
C VAL A 162 16.39 -1.43 -9.84
N TYR A 163 16.87 -0.22 -10.15
CA TYR A 163 16.07 1.00 -10.05
C TYR A 163 14.85 0.97 -10.98
N ASP A 164 15.03 0.50 -12.22
CA ASP A 164 13.93 0.34 -13.18
C ASP A 164 12.90 -0.68 -12.69
N ALA A 165 13.34 -1.79 -12.08
CA ALA A 165 12.45 -2.80 -11.51
C ALA A 165 11.55 -2.20 -10.42
N MET A 166 12.12 -1.42 -9.50
CA MET A 166 11.37 -0.76 -8.42
C MET A 166 10.34 0.22 -9.00
N ASN A 167 10.72 1.03 -9.99
CA ASN A 167 9.83 2.02 -10.61
C ASN A 167 8.75 1.40 -11.50
N GLN A 168 9.05 0.28 -12.17
CA GLN A 168 8.08 -0.39 -13.02
C GLN A 168 6.85 -0.83 -12.22
N GLY A 169 7.05 -1.28 -10.99
CA GLY A 169 5.98 -1.64 -10.08
C GLY A 169 5.06 -0.47 -9.73
N ILE A 170 5.64 0.69 -9.42
CA ILE A 170 4.90 1.95 -9.18
C ILE A 170 4.13 2.38 -10.43
N ARG A 171 4.76 2.32 -11.61
CA ARG A 171 4.10 2.66 -12.89
C ARG A 171 2.92 1.74 -13.19
N LEU A 172 3.05 0.45 -12.89
CA LEU A 172 1.98 -0.52 -13.07
C LEU A 172 0.77 -0.23 -12.17
N LEU A 173 1.03 0.14 -10.92
CA LEU A 173 -0.01 0.42 -9.91
C LEU A 173 -0.39 1.90 -9.81
N SER A 174 0.13 2.76 -10.69
CA SER A 174 -0.21 4.18 -10.76
C SER A 174 -1.73 4.46 -10.73
N PRO A 175 -2.61 3.70 -11.42
CA PRO A 175 -4.05 3.90 -11.30
C PRO A 175 -4.57 3.70 -9.86
N CYS A 176 -4.03 2.72 -9.13
CA CYS A 176 -4.47 2.44 -7.76
C CYS A 176 -4.14 3.59 -6.80
N PHE A 177 -3.02 4.29 -6.99
CA PHE A 177 -2.71 5.50 -6.22
C PHE A 177 -3.75 6.60 -6.45
N LEU A 178 -4.16 6.83 -7.71
CA LEU A 178 -5.19 7.81 -8.02
C LEU A 178 -6.52 7.45 -7.36
N PHE A 179 -6.96 6.19 -7.48
CA PHE A 179 -8.20 5.74 -6.87
C PHE A 179 -8.15 5.80 -5.35
N TYR A 180 -7.02 5.46 -4.73
CA TYR A 180 -6.84 5.57 -3.29
C TYR A 180 -7.09 7.01 -2.81
N ILE A 181 -6.49 8.00 -3.49
CA ILE A 181 -6.68 9.42 -3.13
C ILE A 181 -8.15 9.82 -3.24
N LEU A 182 -8.80 9.50 -4.36
CA LEU A 182 -10.20 9.87 -4.60
C LEU A 182 -11.15 9.19 -3.62
N VAL A 183 -10.95 7.90 -3.34
CA VAL A 183 -11.81 7.12 -2.43
C VAL A 183 -11.60 7.56 -0.99
N MET A 184 -10.37 7.80 -0.55
CA MET A 184 -10.12 8.27 0.81
C MET A 184 -10.71 9.66 1.04
N GLN A 185 -10.57 10.56 0.07
CA GLN A 185 -11.19 11.88 0.16
C GLN A 185 -12.72 11.78 0.28
N LEU A 186 -13.35 11.01 -0.62
CA LEU A 186 -14.79 10.80 -0.60
C LEU A 186 -15.29 10.14 0.69
N TYR A 187 -14.58 9.11 1.15
CA TYR A 187 -14.93 8.40 2.38
C TYR A 187 -14.90 9.32 3.60
N THR A 188 -13.83 10.11 3.74
CA THR A 188 -13.69 11.04 4.87
C THR A 188 -14.68 12.20 4.78
N SER A 189 -14.94 12.75 3.60
CA SER A 189 -15.98 13.76 3.38
C SER A 189 -17.37 13.25 3.77
N ILE A 190 -17.71 12.00 3.42
CA ILE A 190 -18.99 11.39 3.82
C ILE A 190 -19.06 11.21 5.34
N LEU A 191 -17.98 10.73 5.96
CA LEU A 191 -17.92 10.51 7.41
C LEU A 191 -18.15 11.82 8.17
N TYR A 192 -17.50 12.91 7.77
CA TYR A 192 -17.67 14.22 8.39
C TYR A 192 -19.10 14.76 8.31
N VAL A 193 -19.84 14.44 7.25
CA VAL A 193 -21.24 14.88 7.09
C VAL A 193 -22.20 14.04 7.93
N MET A 194 -21.80 12.82 8.31
CA MET A 194 -22.62 11.90 9.11
C MET A 194 -22.35 11.97 10.61
N GLU A 195 -21.20 12.50 11.02
CA GLU A 195 -20.93 12.92 12.40
C GLU A 195 -21.84 14.08 12.81
#